data_AF-A0A447JAR0-F1
#
_entry.id   AF-A0A447JAR0-F1
#
_cell.length_a   1.000
_cell.length_b   1.000
_cell.length_c   1.000
_cell.angle_alpha   90.00
_cell.angle_beta   90.00
_cell.angle_gamma   90.00
#
_symmetry.space_group_name_H-M   'P 1'
#
loop_
_entity.id
_entity.type
_entity.pdbx_description
1 polymer ?
#
loop_
_entity_poly.entity_id
_entity_poly.type
_entity_poly.pdbx_seq_one_letter_code
_entity_poly.pdbx_strand_id
1 'polypeptide(L)'
;MYQVVLGKVSTLSAGQLPDALIAQAPQGVRRASWLAGRVLLSRALSPLPEMVYGEQGKPAFSAGAPLWFNLSHSGDTIALLLSDEGEVGCDIEVIRPRDKLAFAGKCGIQPRRTC
;
A
#
# COMPACT_ATOMS: atom_id res chain seq x y z
N MET A 1 -0.38 -20.95 -2.52
CA MET A 1 -0.53 -20.48 -1.13
C MET A 1 -0.49 -18.96 -1.05
N TYR A 2 -1.45 -18.36 -0.34
CA TYR A 2 -1.47 -16.92 -0.05
C TYR A 2 -0.93 -16.64 1.35
N GLN A 3 -0.06 -15.64 1.49
CA GLN A 3 0.45 -15.21 2.77
C GLN A 3 0.28 -13.69 2.93
N VAL A 4 -0.31 -13.29 4.06
CA VAL A 4 -0.44 -11.87 4.43
C VAL A 4 0.51 -11.59 5.59
N VAL A 5 1.34 -10.57 5.42
CA VAL A 5 2.26 -10.07 6.46
C VAL A 5 1.90 -8.62 6.75
N LEU A 6 1.71 -8.29 8.03
CA LEU A 6 1.37 -6.94 8.48
C LEU A 6 2.56 -6.31 9.23
N GLY A 7 2.67 -5.00 9.13
CA GLY A 7 3.68 -4.22 9.82
C GLY A 7 3.23 -2.79 10.13
N LYS A 8 4.01 -2.11 10.96
CA LYS A 8 3.84 -0.69 11.25
C LYS A 8 4.84 0.15 10.48
N VAL A 9 4.36 1.16 9.76
CA VAL A 9 5.21 2.04 8.94
C VAL A 9 6.21 2.76 9.82
N SER A 10 5.76 3.35 10.93
CA SER A 10 6.59 4.02 11.93
C SER A 10 7.73 3.13 12.43
N THR A 11 7.43 1.88 12.79
CA THR A 11 8.42 0.93 13.30
C THR A 11 9.41 0.46 12.24
N LEU A 12 8.92 0.14 11.04
CA LEU A 12 9.75 -0.43 9.98
C LEU A 12 10.64 0.61 9.30
N SER A 13 10.16 1.86 9.19
CA SER A 13 10.92 2.94 8.55
C SER A 13 11.93 3.64 9.48
N ALA A 14 11.75 3.55 10.80
CA ALA A 14 12.66 4.14 11.80
C ALA A 14 13.85 3.24 12.17
N GLY A 15 13.90 2.00 11.66
CA GLY A 15 15.00 1.08 11.93
C GLY A 15 16.31 1.51 11.28
N GLN A 16 17.39 0.80 11.60
CA GLN A 16 18.67 0.98 10.90
C GLN A 16 18.57 0.35 9.51
N LEU A 17 18.56 1.19 8.47
CA LEU A 17 18.41 0.78 7.08
C LEU A 17 19.70 1.00 6.30
N PRO A 18 20.01 0.15 5.30
CA PRO A 18 21.17 0.37 4.45
C PRO A 18 21.08 1.70 3.70
N ASP A 19 22.19 2.44 3.61
CA ASP A 19 22.24 3.75 2.94
C ASP A 19 21.78 3.68 1.48
N ALA A 20 22.10 2.59 0.78
CA ALA A 20 21.65 2.36 -0.59
C ALA A 20 20.12 2.31 -0.72
N LEU A 21 19.42 1.78 0.29
CA LEU A 21 17.96 1.74 0.32
C LEU A 21 17.39 3.13 0.64
N ILE A 22 18.01 3.84 1.57
CA ILE A 22 17.64 5.21 1.96
C ILE A 22 17.79 6.15 0.75
N ALA A 23 18.84 6.00 -0.05
CA ALA A 23 19.11 6.81 -1.23
C ALA A 23 18.07 6.59 -2.36
N GLN A 24 17.56 5.36 -2.51
CA GLN A 24 16.54 5.02 -3.49
C GLN A 24 15.12 5.46 -3.09
N ALA A 25 14.89 5.68 -1.80
CA ALA A 25 13.56 6.03 -1.33
C ALA A 25 13.13 7.41 -1.88
N PRO A 26 11.88 7.54 -2.35
CA PRO A 26 11.36 8.81 -2.83
C PRO A 26 11.37 9.85 -1.69
N GLN A 27 11.42 11.12 -2.07
CA GLN A 27 11.30 12.21 -1.11
C GLN A 27 9.82 12.52 -0.81
N GLY A 28 9.56 13.12 0.35
CA GLY A 28 8.22 13.56 0.76
C GLY A 28 7.38 12.50 1.49
N VAL A 29 6.06 12.69 1.47
CA VAL A 29 5.10 11.97 2.35
C VAL A 29 5.09 10.45 2.18
N ARG A 30 5.51 9.92 1.02
CA ARG A 30 5.52 8.48 0.73
C ARG A 30 6.82 7.79 1.14
N ARG A 31 7.83 8.54 1.62
CA ARG A 31 9.16 8.00 1.94
C ARG A 31 9.09 6.89 2.99
N ALA A 32 8.39 7.13 4.09
CA ALA A 32 8.31 6.19 5.21
C ALA A 32 7.61 4.89 4.81
N SER A 33 6.47 4.96 4.10
CA SER A 33 5.75 3.77 3.65
C SER A 33 6.52 3.00 2.57
N TRP A 34 7.28 3.69 1.71
CA TRP A 34 8.18 3.07 0.75
C TRP A 34 9.28 2.27 1.44
N LEU A 35 9.96 2.86 2.43
CA LEU A 35 11.01 2.19 3.21
C LEU A 35 10.44 1.01 3.99
N ALA A 36 9.33 1.22 4.69
CA ALA A 36 8.65 0.18 5.44
C ALA A 36 8.27 -1.03 4.57
N GLY A 37 7.78 -0.79 3.35
CA GLY A 37 7.43 -1.86 2.42
C GLY A 37 8.62 -2.71 1.99
N ARG A 38 9.78 -2.09 1.77
CA ARG A 38 11.03 -2.81 1.42
C ARG A 38 11.57 -3.62 2.59
N VAL A 39 11.50 -3.07 3.81
CA VAL A 39 11.86 -3.79 5.03
C VAL A 39 10.91 -4.96 5.28
N LEU A 40 9.61 -4.77 5.05
CA LEU A 40 8.62 -5.83 5.22
C LEU A 40 8.85 -6.97 4.22
N LEU A 41 9.14 -6.62 2.96
CA LEU A 41 9.52 -7.58 1.92
C LEU A 41 10.78 -8.38 2.29
N SER A 42 11.86 -7.70 2.71
CA SER A 42 13.11 -8.39 3.06
C SER A 42 12.98 -9.27 4.30
N ARG A 43 12.04 -8.96 5.20
CA ARG A 43 11.74 -9.81 6.36
C ARG A 43 10.89 -11.02 5.99
N ALA A 44 9.99 -10.86 5.02
CA ALA A 44 9.12 -11.95 4.56
C ALA A 44 9.84 -12.92 3.61
N LEU A 45 10.79 -12.43 2.83
CA LEU A 45 11.55 -13.20 1.84
C LEU A 45 13.05 -12.99 2.05
N SER A 46 13.75 -14.07 2.38
CA SER A 46 15.20 -14.10 2.52
C SER A 46 15.76 -15.36 1.86
N PRO A 47 16.52 -15.27 0.75
CA PRO A 47 16.96 -14.02 0.10
C PRO A 47 15.81 -13.30 -0.63
N LEU A 48 15.88 -11.96 -0.69
CA LEU A 48 14.91 -11.15 -1.43
C LEU A 48 15.19 -11.26 -2.94
N PRO A 49 14.22 -11.71 -3.76
CA PRO A 49 14.40 -11.74 -5.21
C PRO A 49 14.61 -10.34 -5.80
N GLU A 50 15.29 -10.26 -6.93
CA GLU A 50 15.48 -9.01 -7.65
C GLU A 50 14.13 -8.36 -7.99
N MET A 51 14.03 -7.06 -7.73
CA MET A 51 12.81 -6.29 -7.94
C MET A 51 12.96 -5.40 -9.16
N VAL A 52 12.00 -5.48 -10.07
CA VAL A 52 11.89 -4.63 -11.25
C VAL A 52 10.68 -3.71 -11.11
N TYR A 53 10.74 -2.54 -11.74
CA TYR A 53 9.61 -1.62 -11.78
C TYR A 53 8.91 -1.76 -13.14
N GLY A 54 7.62 -2.11 -13.12
CA GLY A 54 6.80 -2.17 -14.34
C GLY A 54 6.41 -0.77 -14.83
N GLU A 55 5.70 -0.72 -15.95
CA GLU A 55 5.33 0.53 -16.66
C GLU A 55 4.56 1.56 -15.79
N GLN A 56 3.85 1.11 -14.76
CA GLN A 56 3.12 1.98 -13.83
C GLN A 56 3.88 2.31 -12.53
N GLY A 57 5.18 1.99 -12.47
CA GLY A 57 5.99 2.14 -11.25
C GLY A 57 5.62 1.15 -10.15
N LYS A 58 4.78 0.14 -10.44
CA LYS A 58 4.47 -0.96 -9.53
C LYS A 58 5.71 -1.87 -9.44
N PRO A 59 6.23 -2.12 -8.23
CA PRO A 59 7.34 -3.04 -8.07
C PRO A 59 6.84 -4.48 -8.24
N ALA A 60 7.60 -5.30 -8.96
CA ALA A 60 7.37 -6.71 -9.19
C ALA A 60 8.68 -7.48 -9.04
N PHE A 61 8.63 -8.79 -8.86
CA PHE A 61 9.85 -9.61 -8.95
C PHE A 61 10.25 -9.83 -10.41
N SER A 62 11.54 -10.05 -10.66
CA SER A 62 12.04 -10.42 -11.98
C SER A 62 11.40 -11.73 -12.45
N ALA A 63 11.35 -11.93 -13.78
CA ALA A 63 10.65 -13.05 -14.44
C ALA A 63 11.10 -14.46 -14.01
N GLY A 64 12.15 -14.59 -13.19
CA GLY A 64 12.65 -15.86 -12.64
C GLY A 64 12.08 -16.24 -11.27
N ALA A 65 11.34 -15.36 -10.58
CA ALA A 65 10.72 -15.67 -9.30
C ALA A 65 9.25 -16.07 -9.53
N PRO A 66 8.82 -17.29 -9.17
CA PRO A 66 7.42 -17.72 -9.25
C PRO A 66 6.60 -17.15 -8.08
N LEU A 67 6.81 -15.85 -7.78
CA LEU A 67 6.18 -15.16 -6.68
C LEU A 67 5.63 -13.83 -7.18
N TRP A 68 4.46 -13.49 -6.67
CA TRP A 68 3.79 -12.22 -6.87
C TRP A 68 3.53 -11.60 -5.52
N PHE A 69 3.59 -10.27 -5.49
CA PHE A 69 3.32 -9.55 -4.27
C PHE A 69 2.56 -8.26 -4.51
N ASN A 70 1.90 -7.81 -3.44
CA ASN A 70 1.27 -6.50 -3.40
C ASN A 70 1.55 -5.84 -2.05
N LEU A 71 1.80 -4.53 -2.08
CA LEU A 71 1.97 -3.71 -0.90
C LEU A 71 0.88 -2.64 -0.87
N SER A 72 0.10 -2.61 0.21
CA SER A 72 -0.83 -1.51 0.50
C SER A 72 -0.60 -1.00 1.92
N HIS A 73 -0.87 0.27 2.15
CA HIS A 73 -0.71 0.90 3.46
C HIS A 73 -1.83 1.89 3.71
N SER A 74 -2.25 2.00 4.96
CA SER A 74 -3.23 2.99 5.39
C SER A 74 -2.94 3.43 6.82
N GLY A 75 -2.82 4.75 7.01
CA GLY A 75 -2.30 5.33 8.23
C GLY A 75 -0.90 4.78 8.54
N ASP A 76 -0.76 4.20 9.74
CA ASP A 76 0.51 3.61 10.20
C ASP A 76 0.62 2.10 9.93
N THR A 77 -0.36 1.49 9.27
CA THR A 77 -0.35 0.04 8.98
C THR A 77 0.04 -0.20 7.53
N ILE A 78 0.94 -1.16 7.29
CA ILE A 78 1.32 -1.64 5.97
C ILE A 78 1.08 -3.15 5.89
N ALA A 79 0.56 -3.60 4.75
CA ALA A 79 0.26 -4.98 4.44
C ALA A 79 1.06 -5.42 3.20
N LEU A 80 1.64 -6.61 3.29
CA LEU A 80 2.26 -7.33 2.20
C LEU A 80 1.44 -8.59 1.94
N LEU A 81 0.92 -8.73 0.72
CA LEU A 81 0.33 -9.98 0.24
C LEU A 81 1.34 -10.66 -0.67
N LEU A 82 1.62 -11.94 -0.42
CA LEU A 82 2.44 -12.83 -1.23
C LEU A 82 1.58 -13.94 -1.82
N SER A 83 1.91 -14.34 -3.03
CA SER A 83 1.28 -15.43 -3.78
C SER A 83 2.33 -16.15 -4.62
N ASP A 84 2.25 -17.46 -4.68
CA ASP A 84 2.98 -18.34 -5.61
C ASP A 84 2.07 -18.92 -6.72
N GLU A 85 0.80 -18.52 -6.74
CA GLU A 85 -0.23 -19.03 -7.68
C GLU A 85 -0.53 -18.05 -8.83
N GLY A 86 -0.05 -16.81 -8.75
CA GLY A 86 -0.28 -15.78 -9.78
C GLY A 86 -0.39 -14.37 -9.22
N GLU A 87 -0.69 -13.40 -10.09
CA GLU A 87 -0.76 -11.98 -9.74
C GLU A 87 -1.82 -11.70 -8.67
N VAL A 88 -1.43 -10.90 -7.67
CA VAL A 88 -2.30 -10.51 -6.56
C VAL A 88 -2.37 -9.00 -6.38
N GLY A 89 -3.55 -8.55 -5.93
CA GLY A 89 -3.83 -7.19 -5.50
C GLY A 89 -4.43 -7.21 -4.10
N CYS A 90 -3.87 -6.44 -3.17
CA CYS A 90 -4.44 -6.25 -1.85
C CYS A 90 -4.58 -4.75 -1.60
N ASP A 91 -5.71 -4.32 -1.08
CA ASP A 91 -5.87 -2.96 -0.60
C ASP A 91 -6.32 -2.96 0.86
N ILE A 92 -5.63 -2.18 1.69
CA ILE A 92 -5.94 -2.05 3.11
C ILE A 92 -6.42 -0.63 3.37
N GLU A 93 -7.59 -0.50 3.97
CA GLU A 93 -8.14 0.78 4.40
C GLU A 93 -8.37 0.77 5.91
N VAL A 94 -7.98 1.84 6.61
CA VAL A 94 -8.39 2.05 8.00
C VAL A 94 -9.86 2.43 8.00
N ILE A 95 -10.72 1.50 8.43
CA ILE A 95 -12.14 1.77 8.68
C ILE A 95 -12.23 2.79 9.82
N ARG A 96 -12.49 4.05 9.48
CA ARG A 96 -12.83 5.07 10.45
C ARG A 96 -14.33 4.99 10.74
N PRO A 97 -14.77 5.12 12.00
CA PRO A 97 -16.18 5.31 12.29
C PRO A 97 -16.69 6.50 11.47
N ARG A 98 -17.67 6.27 10.60
CA ARG A 98 -18.41 7.37 9.96
C ARG A 98 -19.29 7.97 11.04
N ASP A 99 -19.03 9.22 11.40
CA ASP A 99 -20.05 10.02 12.07
C ASP A 99 -21.27 10.04 11.14
N LYS A 100 -22.38 9.44 11.57
CA LYS A 100 -23.67 9.59 10.89
C LYS A 100 -24.16 11.02 11.12
N LEU A 101 -23.60 11.99 10.41
CA LEU A 101 -24.14 13.35 10.45
C LEU A 101 -25.18 13.54 9.35
N ALA A 102 -26.42 13.35 9.80
CA ALA A 102 -27.64 14.05 9.43
C ALA A 102 -28.00 14.17 7.94
N PHE A 103 -29.08 13.47 7.60
CA PHE A 103 -30.02 13.82 6.55
C PHE A 103 -30.54 15.27 6.78
N ALA A 104 -29.82 16.27 6.29
CA ALA A 104 -30.30 17.65 6.25
C ALA A 104 -30.97 17.88 4.90
N GLY A 105 -32.30 17.73 4.90
CA GLY A 105 -33.12 18.03 3.74
C GLY A 105 -32.91 19.45 3.25
N LYS A 106 -32.73 19.58 1.93
CA LYS A 106 -33.30 20.69 1.18
C LYS A 106 -34.09 20.10 0.02
N CYS A 107 -35.37 19.89 0.28
CA CYS A 107 -36.40 19.89 -0.74
C CYS A 107 -36.28 21.23 -1.48
N GLY A 108 -35.74 21.18 -2.70
CA GLY A 108 -35.67 22.30 -3.62
C GLY A 108 -36.58 22.04 -4.82
N ILE A 109 -37.89 21.96 -4.59
CA ILE A 109 -38.86 22.06 -5.68
C ILE A 109 -38.83 23.51 -6.14
N GLN A 110 -38.15 23.79 -7.25
CA GLN A 110 -38.34 25.03 -7.99
C GLN A 110 -39.71 24.97 -8.69
N PRO A 111 -40.62 25.93 -8.46
CA PRO A 111 -41.80 26.05 -9.30
C PRO A 111 -41.34 26.51 -10.69
N ARG A 112 -41.53 25.67 -11.71
CA ARG A 112 -41.43 26.10 -13.11
C ARG A 112 -42.46 27.20 -13.33
N ARG A 113 -41.99 28.42 -13.60
CA ARG A 113 -42.83 29.45 -14.22
C ARG A 113 -43.05 29.02 -15.67
N THR A 114 -44.30 28.73 -16.00
CA THR A 114 -44.79 28.71 -17.38
C THR A 114 -44.82 30.15 -17.89
N CYS A 115 -44.21 30.41 -19.04
CA CYS A 115 -44.61 31.50 -19.93
C CYS A 115 -45.83 31.06 -20.72
#